data_AF-A0A7X7NHV8-F1
#
_entry.id   AF-A0A7X7NHV8-F1
#
_cell.length_a   1.000
_cell.length_b   1.000
_cell.length_c   1.000
_cell.angle_alpha   90.00
_cell.angle_beta   90.00
_cell.angle_gamma   90.00
#
_symmetry.space_group_name_H-M   'P 1'
#
loop_
_entity.id
_entity.type
_entity.pdbx_description
1 polymer ?
#
loop_
_entity_poly.entity_id
_entity_poly.type
_entity_poly.pdbx_seq_one_letter_code
_entity_poly.pdbx_strand_id
1 'polypeptide(L)' 'MQSKGINLNTASYEELAQELQISDRKAQYILENRPYSNWDDFRKKVPDLPDSTVSDLKRGNAVIE' A
#
# COMPACT_ATOMS: atom_id res chain seq x y z
N MET A 1 16.22 -12.64 10.72
CA MET A 1 15.57 -11.34 11.00
C MET A 1 14.35 -11.30 10.11
N GLN A 2 13.14 -11.42 10.67
CA GLN A 2 11.93 -11.41 9.84
C GLN A 2 11.65 -9.97 9.44
N SER A 3 11.96 -9.62 8.19
CA SER A 3 11.52 -8.37 7.57
C SER A 3 10.02 -8.45 7.37
N LYS A 4 9.25 -8.27 8.44
CA LYS A 4 7.79 -8.17 8.37
C LYS A 4 7.49 -6.96 7.49
N GLY A 5 6.93 -7.22 6.31
CA GLY A 5 6.58 -6.17 5.38
C GLY A 5 5.59 -5.18 5.98
N ILE A 6 5.45 -4.01 5.34
CA ILE A 6 4.46 -3.02 5.75
C ILE A 6 3.10 -3.52 5.31
N ASN A 7 2.27 -3.98 6.25
CA ASN A 7 0.95 -4.49 5.92
C ASN A 7 0.01 -3.34 5.52
N LEU A 8 -0.42 -3.29 4.27
CA LEU A 8 -1.29 -2.26 3.73
C LEU A 8 -2.64 -2.15 4.42
N ASN A 9 -3.09 -3.18 5.17
CA ASN A 9 -4.33 -3.15 5.93
C ASN A 9 -4.19 -2.44 7.29
N THR A 10 -3.01 -2.53 7.91
CA THR A 10 -2.78 -2.06 9.29
C THR A 10 -1.75 -0.94 9.39
N ALA A 11 -0.97 -0.70 8.34
CA ALA A 11 0.07 0.32 8.31
C ALA A 11 -0.51 1.70 8.59
N SER A 12 0.22 2.50 9.34
CA SER A 12 -0.10 3.91 9.55
C SER A 12 0.03 4.72 8.26
N TYR A 13 -0.54 5.92 8.26
CA TYR A 13 -0.33 6.88 7.19
C TYR A 13 1.15 7.19 6.97
N GLU A 14 1.90 7.36 8.06
CA GLU A 14 3.33 7.68 8.01
C GLU A 14 4.14 6.54 7.40
N GLU A 15 3.85 5.29 7.74
CA GLU A 15 4.47 4.12 7.11
C GLU A 15 4.18 4.07 5.61
N LEU A 16 2.96 4.39 5.19
CA LEU A 16 2.66 4.45 3.76
C LEU A 16 3.40 5.62 3.08
N ALA A 17 3.31 6.83 3.61
CA ALA A 17 3.85 8.02 2.95
C ALA A 17 5.39 8.07 2.97
N GLN A 18 6.00 7.75 4.11
CA GLN A 18 7.44 7.89 4.33
C GLN A 18 8.19 6.61 3.97
N GLU A 19 7.79 5.45 4.52
CA GLU A 19 8.54 4.20 4.34
C GLU A 19 8.33 3.62 2.94
N LEU A 20 7.11 3.68 2.39
CA LEU A 20 6.84 3.26 1.01
C LEU A 20 7.04 4.36 -0.02
N GLN A 21 7.45 5.57 0.41
CA GLN A 21 7.74 6.72 -0.45
C GLN A 21 6.61 7.06 -1.45
N ILE A 22 5.36 6.81 -1.09
CA ILE A 22 4.20 7.19 -1.91
C ILE A 22 3.68 8.55 -1.46
N SER A 23 3.12 9.33 -2.39
CA SER A 23 2.58 10.65 -2.06
C SER A 23 1.41 10.57 -1.09
N ASP A 24 1.23 11.63 -0.30
CA ASP A 24 0.16 11.82 0.68
C ASP A 24 -1.22 11.43 0.14
N ARG A 25 -1.55 11.90 -1.08
CA ARG A 25 -2.80 11.58 -1.76
C ARG A 25 -2.99 10.07 -1.99
N LYS A 26 -1.92 9.36 -2.36
CA LYS A 26 -1.97 7.91 -2.60
C LYS A 26 -2.08 7.16 -1.27
N ALA A 27 -1.34 7.59 -0.25
CA ALA A 27 -1.39 6.97 1.08
C ALA A 27 -2.79 7.07 1.69
N GLN A 28 -3.42 8.25 1.60
CA GLN A 28 -4.79 8.45 2.04
C GLN A 28 -5.79 7.59 1.25
N TYR A 29 -5.67 7.55 -0.07
CA TYR A 29 -6.56 6.74 -0.91
C TYR A 29 -6.46 5.24 -0.59
N ILE A 30 -5.26 4.76 -0.23
CA ILE A 30 -5.06 3.40 0.26
C ILE A 30 -5.77 3.21 1.61
N LEU A 31 -5.61 4.14 2.55
CA LEU A 31 -6.27 4.06 3.86
C LEU A 31 -7.80 3.98 3.75
N GLU A 32 -8.39 4.80 2.90
CA GLU A 32 -9.84 4.91 2.72
C GLU A 32 -10.48 3.65 2.10
N ASN A 33 -9.69 2.87 1.35
CA ASN A 33 -10.18 1.71 0.59
C ASN A 33 -9.81 0.36 1.21
N ARG A 34 -9.18 0.36 2.40
CA ARG A 34 -8.96 -0.85 3.21
C ARG A 34 -10.29 -1.48 3.64
N PRO A 35 -10.31 -2.79 3.97
CA PRO A 35 -9.20 -3.74 3.89
C PRO A 35 -9.05 -4.34 2.49
N TYR A 36 -7.87 -4.88 2.20
CA TYR A 36 -7.53 -5.60 0.97
C TYR A 36 -7.32 -7.08 1.25
N SER A 37 -7.86 -7.94 0.39
CA SER A 37 -7.63 -9.38 0.51
C SER A 37 -6.36 -9.85 -0.21
N ASN A 38 -5.99 -9.18 -1.30
CA ASN A 38 -4.81 -9.47 -2.11
C ASN A 38 -4.52 -8.30 -3.06
N TRP A 39 -3.45 -8.39 -3.85
CA TRP A 39 -3.05 -7.34 -4.78
C TRP A 39 -4.03 -7.10 -5.94
N ASP A 40 -4.84 -8.10 -6.33
CA ASP A 40 -5.88 -7.95 -7.34
C ASP A 40 -7.07 -7.16 -6.77
N ASP A 41 -7.49 -7.48 -5.55
CA ASP A 41 -8.50 -6.72 -4.79
C ASP A 41 -8.05 -5.27 -4.54
N PHE A 42 -6.77 -5.07 -4.17
CA PHE A 42 -6.17 -3.75 -4.07
C PHE A 42 -6.37 -2.95 -5.37
N ARG A 43 -5.95 -3.48 -6.53
CA ARG A 43 -6.10 -2.80 -7.82
C ARG A 43 -7.56 -2.45 -8.16
N LYS A 44 -8.51 -3.32 -7.78
CA LYS A 44 -9.94 -3.08 -8.00
C LYS A 44 -10.50 -1.97 -7.13
N LYS A 45 -10.03 -1.85 -5.89
CA LYS A 45 -10.48 -0.83 -4.93
C LYS A 45 -9.80 0.52 -5.11
N VAL A 46 -8.58 0.53 -5.64
CA VAL A 46 -7.83 1.76 -5.94
C VAL A 46 -7.44 1.87 -7.43
N PRO A 47 -8.42 1.89 -8.35
CA PRO A 47 -8.18 1.90 -9.80
C PRO A 47 -7.48 3.17 -10.30
N ASP A 48 -7.57 4.28 -9.56
CA ASP A 48 -6.88 5.53 -9.87
C ASP A 48 -5.36 5.47 -9.62
N LEU A 49 -4.86 4.42 -8.94
CA LEU A 49 -3.42 4.24 -8.74
C LEU A 49 -2.80 3.52 -9.94
N PRO A 50 -1.75 4.11 -10.57
CA PRO A 50 -1.07 3.46 -11.67
C PRO A 50 -0.28 2.23 -11.20
N ASP A 51 -0.04 1.29 -12.12
CA ASP A 51 0.81 0.10 -11.91
C ASP A 51 2.16 0.40 -11.28
N SER A 52 2.77 1.55 -11.60
CA SER A 52 4.01 2.00 -10.99
C SER A 52 3.91 2.10 -9.47
N THR A 53 2.77 2.60 -8.96
CA THR A 53 2.54 2.69 -7.50
C THR A 53 2.50 1.30 -6.87
N VAL A 54 1.81 0.35 -7.49
CA VAL A 54 1.80 -1.06 -7.02
C VAL A 54 3.22 -1.63 -6.99
N SER A 55 4.04 -1.27 -7.99
CA SER A 55 5.43 -1.69 -8.07
C SER A 55 6.28 -1.04 -6.97
N ASP A 56 6.09 0.25 -6.70
CA ASP A 56 6.77 0.98 -5.63
C ASP A 56 6.43 0.38 -4.26
N LEU A 57 5.15 0.08 -4.00
CA LEU A 57 4.71 -0.60 -2.77
C LEU A 57 5.41 -1.96 -2.60
N LYS A 58 5.46 -2.77 -3.66
CA LYS A 58 6.17 -4.07 -3.62
C LYS A 58 7.67 -3.91 -3.42
N ARG A 59 8.30 -2.87 -3.98
CA ARG A 59 9.72 -2.56 -3.76
C ARG A 59 9.99 -2.08 -2.34
N GLY A 60 9.05 -1.36 -1.74
CA GLY A 60 9.04 -0.96 -0.33
C GLY A 60 8.67 -2.09 0.64
N ASN A 61 8.64 -3.34 0.18
CA ASN A 61 8.32 -4.51 1.00
C ASN A 61 6.90 -4.45 1.61
N ALA A 62 5.94 -3.82 0.92
CA ALA A 62 4.55 -3.84 1.33
C ALA A 62 3.94 -5.23 1.16
N VAL A 63 3.08 -5.61 2.11
CA VAL A 63 2.35 -6.89 2.11
C VAL A 63 0.86 -6.65 2.34
N ILE A 64 0.04 -7.62 1.97
CA ILE A 64 -1.40 -7.62 2.25
C ILE A 64 -1.66 -8.88 3.06
N GLU A 65 -1.89 -8.71 4.37
CA GLU A 65 -2.16 -9.78 5.34
C GLU A 65 -3.37 -9.42 6.21
#